data_AF-A0AAW2LL49-F1
#
_entry.id   AF-A0AAW2LL49-F1
#
_cell.length_a   1.000
_cell.length_b   1.000
_cell.length_c   1.000
_cell.angle_alpha   90.00
_cell.angle_beta   90.00
_cell.angle_gamma   90.00
#
_symmetry.space_group_name_H-M   'P 1'
#
loop_
_entity.id
_entity.type
_entity.pdbx_description
1 polymer ?
#
loop_
_entity_poly.entity_id
_entity_poly.type
_entity_poly.pdbx_seq_one_letter_code
_entity_poly.pdbx_strand_id
1 'polypeptide(L)'
;MNFAALEQSSILIFNLEKSEDILSRWRRACIRASVIGKGLSKDDKAQILIVKHWLEAIDPLHRYGETLMLYYNIWLSSHSPEPFFYWLDIGDGKEVDVEEHPRTELHGNRVRYLGFKEREAYEVVVQGGKLVYKQNGAFVHTIEGTKWIYVLSTSRRFYVGQKERGSFQHSSFLAGPATVAAGRLVVSDGRLKRCSIDDDVPPVNVTKAVT
;
A
#
# COMPACT_ATOMS: atom_id res chain seq x y z
N MET A 1 7.13 -13.53 -18.32
CA MET A 1 7.47 -12.27 -17.62
C MET A 1 8.98 -12.11 -17.76
N ASN A 2 9.47 -11.03 -18.38
CA ASN A 2 10.89 -10.92 -18.74
C ASN A 2 11.70 -10.43 -17.53
N PHE A 3 12.50 -11.32 -16.91
CA PHE A 3 13.40 -10.99 -15.81
C PHE A 3 14.36 -9.84 -16.15
N ALA A 4 14.75 -9.70 -17.42
CA ALA A 4 15.62 -8.61 -17.87
C ALA A 4 14.99 -7.22 -17.73
N ALA A 5 13.66 -7.10 -17.79
CA ALA A 5 12.97 -5.82 -17.59
C ALA A 5 12.87 -5.43 -16.11
N LEU A 6 12.85 -6.43 -15.20
CA LEU A 6 12.85 -6.25 -13.74
C LEU A 6 14.24 -5.88 -13.21
N GLU A 7 15.29 -6.49 -13.78
CA GLU A 7 16.66 -6.08 -13.50
C GLU A 7 16.92 -4.66 -14.03
N GLN A 8 16.45 -4.33 -15.25
CA GLN A 8 16.68 -3.00 -15.82
C GLN A 8 16.03 -1.86 -15.03
N SER A 9 14.83 -2.02 -14.47
CA SER A 9 14.19 -0.96 -13.66
C SER A 9 14.90 -0.74 -12.31
N SER A 10 15.31 -1.82 -11.66
CA SER A 10 16.03 -1.81 -10.37
C SER A 10 17.46 -1.26 -10.54
N ILE A 11 18.15 -1.68 -11.61
CA ILE A 11 19.49 -1.21 -11.97
C ILE A 11 19.48 0.26 -12.43
N LEU A 12 18.44 0.74 -13.11
CA LEU A 12 18.32 2.16 -13.48
C LEU A 12 18.08 3.06 -12.27
N ILE A 13 17.25 2.63 -11.32
CA ILE A 13 17.04 3.34 -10.05
C ILE A 13 18.32 3.34 -9.23
N PHE A 14 19.06 2.23 -9.20
CA PHE A 14 20.29 2.11 -8.41
C PHE A 14 21.54 2.74 -9.06
N ASN A 15 21.64 2.78 -10.38
CA ASN A 15 22.74 3.52 -11.06
C ASN A 15 22.64 5.04 -10.82
N LEU A 16 21.46 5.56 -10.48
CA LEU A 16 21.36 6.86 -9.82
C LEU A 16 21.99 6.81 -8.41
N GLU A 17 21.62 5.84 -7.57
CA GLU A 17 22.07 5.70 -6.16
C GLU A 17 23.58 5.64 -5.94
N LYS A 18 24.36 5.01 -6.84
CA LYS A 18 25.82 4.89 -6.67
C LYS A 18 26.60 6.21 -6.74
N SER A 19 25.97 7.31 -7.19
CA SER A 19 26.59 8.65 -7.26
C SER A 19 25.81 9.74 -6.51
N GLU A 20 24.95 9.35 -5.57
CA GLU A 20 23.98 10.30 -5.02
C GLU A 20 24.50 11.22 -3.93
N ASP A 21 24.45 12.51 -4.26
CA ASP A 21 24.60 13.61 -3.32
C ASP A 21 23.51 13.60 -2.23
N ILE A 22 23.85 14.14 -1.06
CA ILE A 22 23.01 14.23 0.14
C ILE A 22 21.64 14.86 -0.18
N LEU A 23 21.61 15.79 -1.14
CA LEU A 23 20.39 16.43 -1.62
C LEU A 23 19.41 15.45 -2.29
N SER A 24 19.89 14.45 -3.02
CA SER A 24 19.03 13.43 -3.64
C SER A 24 18.43 12.49 -2.61
N ARG A 25 19.22 12.09 -1.59
CA ARG A 25 18.73 11.31 -0.43
C ARG A 25 17.66 12.08 0.34
N TRP A 26 17.90 13.35 0.65
CA TRP A 26 16.93 14.24 1.30
C TRP A 26 15.67 14.45 0.46
N ARG A 27 15.82 14.67 -0.85
CA ARG A 27 14.68 14.84 -1.76
C ARG A 27 13.82 13.58 -1.83
N ARG A 28 14.42 12.39 -1.83
CA ARG A 28 13.67 11.13 -1.73
C ARG A 28 13.00 10.95 -0.38
N ALA A 29 13.68 11.26 0.72
CA ALA A 29 13.06 11.26 2.05
C ALA A 29 11.82 12.16 2.07
N CYS A 30 11.92 13.36 1.50
CA CYS A 30 10.79 14.27 1.34
C CYS A 30 9.69 13.71 0.42
N ILE A 31 10.03 13.10 -0.73
CA ILE A 31 9.04 12.50 -1.64
C ILE A 31 8.30 11.36 -0.93
N ARG A 32 9.01 10.41 -0.31
CA ARG A 32 8.39 9.30 0.44
C ARG A 32 7.55 9.83 1.60
N ALA A 33 8.08 10.78 2.38
CA ALA A 33 7.32 11.45 3.45
C ALA A 33 6.06 12.16 2.92
N SER A 34 6.13 12.80 1.75
CA SER A 34 4.99 13.48 1.13
C SER A 34 3.93 12.53 0.58
N VAL A 35 4.31 11.33 0.10
CA VAL A 35 3.35 10.30 -0.36
C VAL A 35 2.49 9.83 0.81
N ILE A 36 3.12 9.61 1.97
CA ILE A 36 2.47 9.14 3.20
C ILE A 36 1.71 10.27 3.90
N GLY A 37 2.34 11.43 3.97
CA GLY A 37 1.85 12.62 4.67
C GLY A 37 0.70 13.32 3.96
N LYS A 38 0.43 12.94 2.71
CA LYS A 38 -0.61 13.58 1.89
C LYS A 38 -1.98 13.41 2.52
N GLY A 39 -2.50 14.51 3.05
CA GLY A 39 -3.83 14.58 3.65
C GLY A 39 -3.85 14.69 5.17
N LEU A 40 -2.72 14.52 5.87
CA LEU A 40 -2.69 14.66 7.33
C LEU A 40 -3.10 16.05 7.81
N SER A 41 -2.71 17.11 7.10
CA SER A 41 -3.10 18.48 7.45
C SER A 41 -4.55 18.81 7.11
N LYS A 42 -5.28 17.93 6.44
CA LYS A 42 -6.65 18.18 5.96
C LYS A 42 -7.73 17.68 6.91
N ASP A 43 -7.40 16.72 7.78
CA ASP A 43 -8.36 16.10 8.71
C ASP A 43 -7.61 15.66 9.97
N ASP A 44 -8.08 16.09 11.14
CA ASP A 44 -7.47 15.81 12.44
C ASP A 44 -7.56 14.32 12.84
N LYS A 45 -8.43 13.57 12.16
CA LYS A 45 -8.60 12.12 12.32
C LYS A 45 -7.80 11.31 11.29
N ALA A 46 -7.00 11.95 10.44
CA ALA A 46 -6.21 11.28 9.43
C ALA A 46 -5.14 10.37 10.07
N GLN A 47 -5.11 9.10 9.66
CA GLN A 47 -4.13 8.12 10.14
C GLN A 47 -3.11 7.77 9.05
N ILE A 48 -1.86 7.52 9.47
CA ILE A 48 -0.77 7.03 8.63
C ILE A 48 -0.79 5.51 8.62
N LEU A 49 -0.43 4.93 7.47
CA LEU A 49 -0.27 3.49 7.28
C LEU A 49 0.75 2.86 8.25
N ILE A 50 0.42 1.70 8.82
CA ILE A 50 1.37 0.85 9.55
C ILE A 50 2.54 0.40 8.66
N VAL A 51 3.70 0.11 9.26
CA VAL A 51 5.00 -0.06 8.58
C VAL A 51 4.94 -0.98 7.34
N LYS A 52 4.19 -2.08 7.41
CA LYS A 52 4.03 -3.02 6.29
C LYS A 52 3.36 -2.41 5.05
N HIS A 53 2.29 -1.64 5.27
CA HIS A 53 1.58 -0.94 4.20
C HIS A 53 2.41 0.24 3.69
N TRP A 54 3.25 0.83 4.55
CA TRP A 54 4.20 1.84 4.14
C TRP A 54 5.27 1.28 3.19
N LEU A 55 5.93 0.18 3.57
CA LEU A 55 6.93 -0.49 2.73
C LEU A 55 6.34 -0.86 1.36
N GLU A 56 5.13 -1.43 1.34
CA GLU A 56 4.40 -1.75 0.10
C GLU A 56 4.16 -0.51 -0.78
N ALA A 57 3.76 0.61 -0.18
CA ALA A 57 3.45 1.83 -0.91
C ALA A 57 4.69 2.51 -1.51
N ILE A 58 5.84 2.44 -0.84
CA ILE A 58 7.09 3.02 -1.33
C ILE A 58 7.95 2.08 -2.19
N ASP A 59 7.67 0.77 -2.14
CA ASP A 59 8.32 -0.22 -2.99
C ASP A 59 7.93 0.04 -4.45
N PRO A 60 8.88 0.30 -5.36
CA PRO A 60 8.59 0.47 -6.79
C PRO A 60 7.91 -0.75 -7.41
N LEU A 61 8.11 -1.93 -6.82
CA LEU A 61 7.52 -3.17 -7.28
C LEU A 61 6.14 -3.46 -6.65
N HIS A 62 5.74 -2.66 -5.66
CA HIS A 62 4.51 -2.79 -4.87
C HIS A 62 4.31 -4.20 -4.32
N ARG A 63 5.40 -4.86 -3.89
CA ARG A 63 5.34 -6.21 -3.31
C ARG A 63 4.52 -6.17 -2.02
N TYR A 64 3.82 -7.27 -1.76
CA TYR A 64 2.86 -7.35 -0.66
C TYR A 64 3.52 -7.08 0.70
N GLY A 65 2.94 -6.13 1.45
CA GLY A 65 3.55 -5.61 2.68
C GLY A 65 3.83 -6.66 3.76
N GLU A 66 2.94 -7.64 3.94
CA GLU A 66 3.14 -8.71 4.93
C GLU A 66 4.40 -9.52 4.63
N THR A 67 4.60 -9.87 3.34
CA THR A 67 5.78 -10.60 2.89
C THR A 67 7.02 -9.72 3.02
N LEU A 68 6.96 -8.46 2.56
CA LEU A 68 8.06 -7.50 2.66
C LEU A 68 8.55 -7.29 4.10
N MET A 69 7.65 -7.26 5.09
CA MET A 69 8.02 -7.05 6.49
C MET A 69 8.95 -8.12 7.05
N LEU A 70 8.84 -9.36 6.58
CA LEU A 70 9.70 -10.45 7.06
C LEU A 70 11.14 -10.21 6.63
N TYR A 71 11.34 -9.90 5.35
CA TYR A 71 12.64 -9.51 4.81
C TYR A 71 13.16 -8.23 5.47
N TYR A 72 12.28 -7.26 5.74
CA TYR A 72 12.64 -6.03 6.44
C TYR A 72 13.17 -6.29 7.86
N ASN A 73 12.57 -7.21 8.61
CA ASN A 73 13.05 -7.58 9.93
C ASN A 73 14.42 -8.27 9.89
N ILE A 74 14.68 -9.08 8.86
CA ILE A 74 16.00 -9.69 8.64
C ILE A 74 17.03 -8.60 8.33
N TRP A 75 16.72 -7.68 7.43
CA TRP A 75 17.57 -6.53 7.11
C TRP A 75 17.88 -5.68 8.35
N LEU A 76 16.88 -5.39 9.19
CA LEU A 76 17.10 -4.67 10.44
C LEU A 76 18.08 -5.39 11.37
N SER A 77 18.05 -6.72 11.38
CA SER A 77 18.88 -7.56 12.23
C SER A 77 20.27 -7.85 11.64
N SER A 78 20.45 -7.71 10.33
CA SER A 78 21.73 -7.96 9.65
C SER A 78 22.78 -6.87 9.90
N HIS A 79 22.37 -5.73 10.46
CA HIS A 79 23.19 -4.53 10.61
C HIS A 79 23.83 -4.02 9.31
N SER A 80 23.31 -4.44 8.14
CA SER A 80 23.81 -3.96 6.85
C SER A 80 23.63 -2.44 6.73
N PRO A 81 24.64 -1.72 6.20
CA PRO A 81 24.52 -0.29 5.92
C PRO A 81 23.72 0.00 4.64
N GLU A 82 23.38 -1.04 3.88
CA GLU A 82 22.65 -0.94 2.62
C GLU A 82 21.19 -0.51 2.84
N PRO A 83 20.62 0.37 2.00
CA PRO A 83 19.19 0.65 2.03
C PRO A 83 18.37 -0.62 1.78
N PHE A 84 17.21 -0.76 2.46
CA PHE A 84 16.44 -2.01 2.47
C PHE A 84 16.16 -2.62 1.07
N PHE A 85 15.65 -1.84 0.12
CA PHE A 85 15.34 -2.37 -1.22
C PHE A 85 16.60 -2.73 -2.01
N TYR A 86 17.70 -2.01 -1.80
CA TYR A 86 18.98 -2.38 -2.40
C TYR A 86 19.47 -3.70 -1.83
N TRP A 87 19.53 -3.80 -0.50
CA TRP A 87 19.89 -5.02 0.20
C TRP A 87 19.05 -6.21 -0.27
N LEU A 88 17.74 -6.00 -0.44
CA LEU A 88 16.79 -7.03 -0.84
C LEU A 88 16.98 -7.50 -2.29
N ASP A 89 17.22 -6.59 -3.22
CA ASP A 89 17.16 -6.89 -4.66
C ASP A 89 18.54 -7.10 -5.30
N ILE A 90 19.61 -6.51 -4.74
CA ILE A 90 20.93 -6.44 -5.38
C ILE A 90 22.07 -6.74 -4.39
N GLY A 91 21.96 -6.24 -3.16
CA GLY A 91 23.01 -6.25 -2.15
C GLY A 91 23.11 -7.57 -1.38
N ASP A 92 23.51 -7.47 -0.12
CA ASP A 92 23.86 -8.62 0.74
C ASP A 92 22.68 -9.55 0.98
N GLY A 93 21.45 -9.03 0.94
CA GLY A 93 20.22 -9.77 1.19
C GLY A 93 19.67 -10.54 0.00
N LYS A 94 20.27 -10.40 -1.20
CA LYS A 94 19.70 -10.94 -2.45
C LYS A 94 19.47 -12.47 -2.44
N GLU A 95 20.24 -13.21 -1.65
CA GLU A 95 20.12 -14.68 -1.52
C GLU A 95 19.33 -15.09 -0.27
N VAL A 96 18.89 -14.14 0.56
CA VAL A 96 18.02 -14.43 1.71
C VAL A 96 16.68 -14.93 1.19
N ASP A 97 16.24 -16.07 1.71
CA ASP A 97 14.95 -16.68 1.40
C ASP A 97 14.28 -17.13 2.70
N VAL A 98 13.01 -16.76 2.90
CA VAL A 98 12.26 -17.03 4.13
C VAL A 98 11.36 -18.24 3.89
N GLU A 99 11.52 -19.31 4.66
CA GLU A 99 10.82 -20.58 4.43
C GLU A 99 9.28 -20.43 4.42
N GLU A 100 8.71 -19.67 5.36
CA GLU A 100 7.26 -19.45 5.38
C GLU A 100 6.75 -18.54 4.24
N HIS A 101 7.64 -17.73 3.67
CA HIS A 101 7.31 -16.67 2.72
C HIS A 101 8.44 -16.48 1.69
N PRO A 102 8.62 -17.46 0.79
CA PRO A 102 9.79 -17.53 -0.08
C PRO A 102 9.82 -16.38 -1.09
N ARG A 103 10.97 -16.14 -1.69
CA ARG A 103 11.17 -15.10 -2.70
C ARG A 103 10.23 -15.22 -3.89
N THR A 104 9.83 -16.45 -4.22
CA THR A 104 8.83 -16.72 -5.25
C THR A 104 7.48 -16.09 -4.90
N GLU A 105 7.06 -16.13 -3.64
CA GLU A 105 5.88 -15.44 -3.13
C GLU A 105 6.09 -13.92 -3.08
N LEU A 106 7.24 -13.47 -2.57
CA LEU A 106 7.60 -12.04 -2.48
C LEU A 106 7.49 -11.35 -3.85
N HIS A 107 7.99 -11.99 -4.91
CA HIS A 107 7.94 -11.43 -6.25
C HIS A 107 6.59 -11.62 -6.95
N GLY A 108 5.85 -12.66 -6.57
CA GLY A 108 4.54 -13.01 -7.13
C GLY A 108 3.39 -12.14 -6.61
N ASN A 109 3.43 -11.77 -5.32
CA ASN A 109 2.36 -10.99 -4.69
C ASN A 109 2.65 -9.49 -4.80
N ARG A 110 1.87 -8.81 -5.64
CA ARG A 110 1.98 -7.36 -5.89
C ARG A 110 0.63 -6.68 -5.74
N VAL A 111 0.59 -5.66 -4.88
CA VAL A 111 -0.61 -4.89 -4.66
C VAL A 111 -0.81 -3.91 -5.82
N ARG A 112 -1.99 -3.99 -6.42
CA ARG A 112 -2.43 -3.06 -7.46
C ARG A 112 -2.90 -1.76 -6.81
N TYR A 113 -2.28 -0.66 -7.19
CA TYR A 113 -2.71 0.68 -6.83
C TYR A 113 -3.55 1.31 -7.93
N LEU A 114 -4.70 1.87 -7.56
CA LEU A 114 -5.61 2.51 -8.49
C LEU A 114 -5.15 3.93 -8.81
N GLY A 115 -5.08 4.25 -10.10
CA GLY A 115 -5.00 5.62 -10.60
C GLY A 115 -6.30 6.40 -10.39
N PHE A 116 -6.27 7.72 -10.62
CA PHE A 116 -7.42 8.59 -10.38
C PHE A 116 -8.69 8.13 -11.14
N LYS A 117 -8.55 7.76 -12.42
CA LYS A 117 -9.66 7.27 -13.25
C LYS A 117 -10.16 5.90 -12.80
N GLU A 118 -9.26 4.98 -12.47
CA GLU A 118 -9.65 3.63 -12.06
C GLU A 118 -10.44 3.63 -10.74
N ARG A 119 -10.15 4.59 -9.83
CA ARG A 119 -10.88 4.75 -8.56
C ARG A 119 -12.35 5.11 -8.76
N GLU A 120 -12.73 5.73 -9.88
CA GLU A 120 -14.12 6.12 -10.14
C GLU A 120 -15.06 4.91 -10.15
N ALA A 121 -14.58 3.75 -10.60
CA ALA A 121 -15.33 2.50 -10.60
C ALA A 121 -15.68 1.98 -9.20
N TYR A 122 -14.96 2.45 -8.17
CA TYR A 122 -15.13 2.01 -6.79
C TYR A 122 -15.75 3.09 -5.89
N GLU A 123 -15.98 4.30 -6.39
CA GLU A 123 -16.55 5.39 -5.59
C GLU A 123 -18.02 5.12 -5.33
N VAL A 124 -18.40 5.17 -4.05
CA VAL A 124 -19.75 4.91 -3.57
C VAL A 124 -20.31 6.15 -2.90
N VAL A 125 -21.58 6.43 -3.16
CA VAL A 125 -22.35 7.52 -2.56
C VAL A 125 -23.63 6.97 -1.91
N VAL A 126 -24.21 7.74 -0.99
CA VAL A 126 -25.51 7.40 -0.39
C VAL A 126 -26.62 8.10 -1.18
N GLN A 127 -27.54 7.33 -1.76
CA GLN A 127 -28.74 7.83 -2.44
C GLN A 127 -29.97 7.12 -1.88
N GLY A 128 -30.96 7.89 -1.38
CA GLY A 128 -32.17 7.31 -0.78
C GLY A 128 -31.90 6.36 0.39
N GLY A 129 -30.83 6.60 1.16
CA GLY A 129 -30.40 5.72 2.26
C GLY A 129 -29.72 4.41 1.82
N LYS A 130 -29.44 4.24 0.53
CA LYS A 130 -28.71 3.09 -0.04
C LYS A 130 -27.33 3.49 -0.56
N LEU A 131 -26.37 2.58 -0.43
CA LEU A 131 -25.05 2.68 -1.02
C LEU A 131 -25.10 2.33 -2.50
N VAL A 132 -24.66 3.25 -3.35
CA VAL A 132 -24.68 3.11 -4.81
C VAL A 132 -23.32 3.48 -5.39
N TYR A 133 -22.86 2.76 -6.42
CA TYR A 133 -21.67 3.14 -7.16
C TYR A 133 -21.95 4.40 -7.97
N LYS A 134 -21.13 5.43 -7.78
CA LYS A 134 -21.33 6.75 -8.39
C LYS A 134 -21.30 6.71 -9.92
N GLN A 135 -20.47 5.83 -10.49
CA GLN A 135 -20.24 5.77 -11.93
C GLN A 135 -21.47 5.26 -12.71
N ASN A 136 -22.15 4.23 -12.19
CA ASN A 136 -23.21 3.52 -12.92
C ASN A 136 -24.56 3.48 -12.18
N GLY A 137 -24.63 4.02 -10.95
CA GLY A 137 -25.84 4.03 -10.13
C GLY A 137 -26.25 2.66 -9.57
N ALA A 138 -25.47 1.60 -9.82
CA ALA A 138 -25.78 0.26 -9.34
C ALA A 138 -25.66 0.19 -7.82
N PHE A 139 -26.57 -0.56 -7.19
CA PHE A 139 -26.49 -0.82 -5.76
C PHE A 139 -25.23 -1.61 -5.42
N VAL A 140 -24.58 -1.21 -4.33
CA VAL A 140 -23.50 -2.00 -3.76
C VAL A 140 -24.10 -3.29 -3.20
N HIS A 141 -23.54 -4.43 -3.60
CA HIS A 141 -23.93 -5.73 -3.11
C HIS A 141 -22.66 -6.57 -2.89
N THR A 142 -22.46 -7.04 -1.66
CA THR A 142 -21.30 -7.85 -1.30
C THR A 142 -21.64 -9.33 -1.47
N ILE A 143 -20.71 -10.09 -2.05
CA ILE A 143 -20.87 -11.53 -2.29
C ILE A 143 -20.53 -12.30 -1.01
N GLU A 144 -21.40 -13.22 -0.60
CA GLU A 144 -21.16 -14.09 0.56
C GLU A 144 -19.89 -14.95 0.37
N GLY A 145 -19.18 -15.23 1.48
CA GLY A 145 -17.90 -15.95 1.43
C GLY A 145 -16.70 -15.11 0.98
N THR A 146 -16.90 -13.88 0.50
CA THR A 146 -15.82 -12.96 0.11
C THR A 146 -15.60 -11.86 1.16
N LYS A 147 -14.40 -11.29 1.18
CA LYS A 147 -14.08 -10.15 2.05
C LYS A 147 -14.25 -8.85 1.27
N TRP A 148 -15.02 -7.91 1.81
CA TRP A 148 -15.21 -6.59 1.23
C TRP A 148 -14.66 -5.52 2.17
N ILE A 149 -14.03 -4.51 1.58
CA ILE A 149 -13.33 -3.45 2.28
C ILE A 149 -13.81 -2.08 1.82
N TYR A 150 -13.63 -1.09 2.68
CA TYR A 150 -13.86 0.30 2.34
C TYR A 150 -12.72 1.20 2.79
N VAL A 151 -12.60 2.34 2.11
CA VAL A 151 -11.74 3.45 2.50
C VAL A 151 -12.52 4.75 2.39
N LEU A 152 -12.50 5.54 3.46
CA LEU A 152 -12.93 6.93 3.47
C LEU A 152 -11.70 7.84 3.39
N SER A 153 -11.56 8.54 2.27
CA SER A 153 -10.46 9.49 2.07
C SER A 153 -10.65 10.79 2.87
N THR A 154 -9.56 11.54 3.05
CA THR A 154 -9.58 12.89 3.66
C THR A 154 -10.39 13.92 2.86
N SER A 155 -10.61 13.67 1.56
CA SER A 155 -11.55 14.45 0.74
C SER A 155 -13.00 13.95 0.83
N ARG A 156 -13.33 13.12 1.82
CA ARG A 156 -14.67 12.53 2.05
C ARG A 156 -15.22 11.70 0.88
N ARG A 157 -14.35 11.22 -0.01
CA ARG A 157 -14.72 10.21 -1.02
C ARG A 157 -14.65 8.82 -0.40
N PHE A 158 -15.72 8.06 -0.56
CA PHE A 158 -15.90 6.72 0.01
C PHE A 158 -15.74 5.69 -1.10
N TYR A 159 -14.84 4.73 -0.91
CA TYR A 159 -14.53 3.68 -1.86
C TYR A 159 -14.84 2.33 -1.28
N VAL A 160 -15.44 1.44 -2.08
CA VAL A 160 -15.78 0.07 -1.66
C VAL A 160 -15.34 -0.90 -2.74
N GLY A 161 -14.79 -2.04 -2.33
CA GLY A 161 -14.39 -3.09 -3.24
C GLY A 161 -14.16 -4.43 -2.54
N GLN A 162 -14.12 -5.49 -3.34
CA GLN A 162 -13.76 -6.81 -2.85
C GLN A 162 -12.25 -6.85 -2.59
N LYS A 163 -11.86 -7.38 -1.42
CA LYS A 163 -10.46 -7.63 -1.06
C LYS A 163 -9.98 -8.88 -1.78
N GLU A 164 -8.81 -8.79 -2.37
CA GLU A 164 -8.08 -9.91 -2.97
C GLU A 164 -6.72 -9.99 -2.27
N ARG A 165 -6.48 -11.09 -1.54
CA ARG A 165 -5.24 -11.23 -0.77
C ARG A 165 -4.03 -11.19 -1.72
N GLY A 166 -3.06 -10.34 -1.42
CA GLY A 166 -1.84 -10.20 -2.22
C GLY A 166 -1.95 -9.26 -3.43
N SER A 167 -3.16 -8.91 -3.89
CA SER A 167 -3.36 -8.06 -5.08
C SER A 167 -4.20 -6.80 -4.84
N PHE A 168 -5.19 -6.83 -3.95
CA PHE A 168 -6.09 -5.70 -3.73
C PHE A 168 -6.54 -5.56 -2.28
N GLN A 169 -6.19 -4.44 -1.65
CA GLN A 169 -6.53 -4.15 -0.26
C GLN A 169 -6.75 -2.64 -0.01
N HIS A 170 -6.91 -2.19 1.24
CA HIS A 170 -7.27 -0.80 1.53
C HIS A 170 -6.32 0.22 0.91
N SER A 171 -5.01 -0.05 0.97
CA SER A 171 -3.98 0.78 0.35
C SER A 171 -4.19 0.93 -1.16
N SER A 172 -4.77 -0.08 -1.85
CA SER A 172 -5.05 -0.07 -3.30
C SER A 172 -5.87 1.15 -3.75
N PHE A 173 -6.80 1.63 -2.92
CA PHE A 173 -7.66 2.74 -3.29
C PHE A 173 -6.93 4.07 -3.36
N LEU A 174 -5.98 4.33 -2.46
CA LEU A 174 -5.35 5.65 -2.37
C LEU A 174 -3.89 5.67 -2.77
N ALA A 175 -3.19 4.53 -2.76
CA ALA A 175 -1.77 4.40 -3.05
C ALA A 175 -0.84 5.11 -2.04
N GLY A 176 -1.15 4.99 -0.73
CA GLY A 176 -0.32 5.57 0.34
C GLY A 176 -0.83 6.79 1.12
N PRO A 177 -1.69 7.69 0.58
CA PRO A 177 -2.23 8.83 1.30
C PRO A 177 -3.03 8.46 2.55
N ALA A 178 -3.09 9.40 3.49
CA ALA A 178 -3.83 9.25 4.72
C ALA A 178 -5.33 9.04 4.45
N THR A 179 -5.95 8.22 5.31
CA THR A 179 -7.38 7.93 5.30
C THR A 179 -8.02 8.43 6.59
N VAL A 180 -9.32 8.75 6.52
CA VAL A 180 -10.13 9.09 7.71
C VAL A 180 -10.59 7.80 8.41
N ALA A 181 -10.92 6.79 7.61
CA ALA A 181 -11.31 5.47 8.11
C ALA A 181 -11.06 4.42 7.02
N ALA A 182 -10.75 3.22 7.46
CA ALA A 182 -10.64 2.04 6.63
C ALA A 182 -11.26 0.87 7.40
N GLY A 183 -11.83 -0.10 6.68
CA GLY A 183 -12.44 -1.23 7.36
C GLY A 183 -13.14 -2.20 6.45
N ARG A 184 -14.04 -3.00 7.03
CA ARG A 184 -14.81 -4.02 6.32
C ARG A 184 -16.29 -3.72 6.36
N LEU A 185 -17.01 -4.17 5.34
CA LEU A 185 -18.46 -4.03 5.28
C LEU A 185 -19.13 -5.25 4.66
N VAL A 186 -20.43 -5.37 4.95
CA VAL A 186 -21.36 -6.27 4.27
C VAL A 186 -22.57 -5.44 3.87
N VAL A 187 -22.93 -5.48 2.58
CA VAL A 187 -24.02 -4.69 2.00
C VAL A 187 -24.88 -5.60 1.15
N SER A 188 -26.20 -5.49 1.31
CA SER A 188 -27.16 -6.24 0.52
C SER A 188 -28.18 -5.28 -0.07
N ASP A 189 -28.27 -5.23 -1.39
CA ASP A 189 -29.16 -4.34 -2.15
C ASP A 189 -28.98 -2.86 -1.74
N GLY A 190 -27.72 -2.42 -1.63
CA GLY A 190 -27.34 -1.09 -1.19
C GLY A 190 -27.54 -0.83 0.31
N ARG A 191 -28.13 -1.76 1.08
CA ARG A 191 -28.34 -1.60 2.52
C ARG A 191 -27.16 -2.16 3.30
N LEU A 192 -26.52 -1.32 4.11
CA LEU A 192 -25.46 -1.73 5.02
C LEU A 192 -26.02 -2.72 6.07
N LYS A 193 -25.38 -3.87 6.18
CA LYS A 193 -25.73 -4.93 7.15
C LYS A 193 -24.73 -5.01 8.29
N ARG A 194 -23.45 -4.82 7.99
CA ARG A 194 -22.35 -4.81 8.96
C ARG A 194 -21.26 -3.87 8.50
N CYS A 195 -20.62 -3.18 9.43
CA CYS A 195 -19.45 -2.36 9.20
C CYS A 195 -18.49 -2.51 10.39
N SER A 196 -17.19 -2.61 10.14
CA SER A 196 -16.14 -2.54 11.16
C SER A 196 -15.08 -1.55 10.70
N ILE A 197 -14.39 -0.94 11.66
CA ILE A 197 -13.18 -0.15 11.42
C ILE A 197 -12.00 -1.09 11.68
N ASP A 198 -11.01 -1.07 10.79
CA ASP A 198 -9.74 -1.73 11.06
C ASP A 198 -8.91 -0.74 11.91
N ASP A 199 -8.60 -1.09 13.16
CA ASP A 199 -7.79 -0.23 14.04
C ASP A 199 -6.31 -0.25 13.60
N ASP A 200 -5.86 0.81 12.94
CA ASP A 200 -4.44 1.03 12.61
C ASP A 200 -3.78 1.89 13.71
N VAL A 201 -3.07 1.27 14.65
CA VAL A 201 -2.23 1.95 15.66
C VAL A 201 -0.78 2.00 15.14
N PRO A 202 -0.14 3.17 14.96
CA PRO A 202 1.26 3.22 14.54
C PRO A 202 2.22 3.18 15.74
N PRO A 203 3.28 2.36 15.69
CA PRO A 203 4.52 2.70 16.40
C PRO A 203 5.75 2.78 15.47
N VAL A 204 6.41 3.95 15.58
CA VAL A 204 7.87 4.23 15.62
C VAL A 204 8.78 4.02 14.37
N ASN A 205 9.52 5.10 14.06
CA ASN A 205 10.76 5.29 13.27
C ASN A 205 10.89 4.70 11.86
N VAL A 206 10.28 5.41 10.90
CA VAL A 206 10.37 5.24 9.43
C VAL A 206 11.72 5.71 8.83
N THR A 207 12.51 6.47 9.59
CA THR A 207 13.68 7.22 9.06
C THR A 207 14.83 6.35 8.56
N LYS A 208 15.06 5.15 9.11
CA LYS A 208 16.20 4.29 8.74
C LYS A 208 16.03 3.61 7.37
N ALA A 209 14.80 3.40 6.91
CA ALA A 209 14.52 2.69 5.65
C ALA A 209 14.63 3.57 4.39
N VAL A 210 14.87 4.88 4.56
CA VAL A 210 14.88 5.86 3.46
C VAL A 210 16.22 6.55 3.26
N THR A 211 17.05 6.60 4.30
CA THR A 211 18.38 7.20 4.28
C THR A 211 19.43 6.21 3.83
#